data_AF-A0A0A1Z4Q6-F1
#
_entry.id   AF-A0A0A1Z4Q6-F1
#
_cell.length_a   1.000
_cell.length_b   1.000
_cell.length_c   1.000
_cell.angle_alpha   90.00
_cell.angle_beta   90.00
_cell.angle_gamma   90.00
#
_symmetry.space_group_name_H-M   'P 1'
#
loop_
_entity.id
_entity.type
_entity.pdbx_description
1 polymer ?
#
loop_
_entity_poly.entity_id
_entity_poly.type
_entity_poly.pdbx_seq_one_letter_code
_entity_poly.pdbx_strand_id
1 'polypeptide(L)'
;MKSFVALVLIATLAGCATQGKSEKQILDEASTAYVKSMPADSDKLRLHTMSIPKSGMFGDTLAISLAGDQNAASLRSELLNTKRLGDVFFLIMGAGTPVDVAVIGKAVEGQDLKGLQIYYSGTDAQKDQVRAAVEKSQAQFHYINAQ
;
A
#
# COMPACT_ATOMS: atom_id res chain seq x y z
N MET A 1 -47.35 43.71 8.72
CA MET A 1 -47.17 42.37 9.31
C MET A 1 -46.70 41.42 8.21
N LYS A 2 -45.71 40.56 8.55
CA LYS A 2 -45.18 39.40 7.81
C LYS A 2 -44.28 39.67 6.60
N SER A 3 -42.98 39.64 6.89
CA SER A 3 -41.91 39.41 5.94
C SER A 3 -41.03 38.29 6.50
N PHE A 4 -40.65 37.34 5.63
CA PHE A 4 -39.65 36.26 5.80
C PHE A 4 -39.97 35.22 6.90
N VAL A 5 -39.69 33.93 6.75
CA VAL A 5 -38.44 33.29 6.33
C VAL A 5 -38.77 31.87 5.85
N ALA A 6 -38.43 31.55 4.60
CA ALA A 6 -38.22 30.16 4.17
C ALA A 6 -36.74 29.84 4.41
N LEU A 7 -36.43 29.15 5.50
CA LEU A 7 -35.06 28.68 5.79
C LEU A 7 -34.98 27.23 5.32
N VAL A 8 -34.66 27.06 4.04
CA VAL A 8 -34.32 25.75 3.47
C VAL A 8 -32.98 25.34 4.06
N LEU A 9 -33.02 24.25 4.82
CA LEU A 9 -31.91 23.49 5.36
C LEU A 9 -31.01 23.02 4.19
N ILE A 10 -29.96 23.75 3.86
CA ILE A 10 -28.86 23.20 3.06
C ILE A 10 -27.89 22.60 4.08
N ALA A 11 -28.13 21.32 4.39
CA ALA A 11 -27.12 20.46 4.97
C ALA A 11 -25.95 20.41 3.98
N THR A 12 -24.92 21.22 4.24
CA THR A 12 -23.62 21.07 3.62
C THR A 12 -23.07 19.73 4.06
N LEU A 13 -23.34 18.68 3.28
CA LEU A 13 -22.50 17.49 3.20
C LEU A 13 -21.14 17.94 2.66
N ALA A 14 -20.36 18.61 3.50
CA ALA A 14 -18.91 18.58 3.42
C ALA A 14 -18.51 17.17 3.82
N GLY A 15 -18.76 16.21 2.92
CA GLY A 15 -17.98 14.99 2.91
C GLY A 15 -16.55 15.45 2.74
N CYS A 16 -15.75 15.34 3.80
CA CYS A 16 -14.31 15.37 3.71
C CYS A 16 -13.90 14.20 2.82
N ALA A 17 -13.95 14.38 1.50
CA ALA A 17 -13.14 13.60 0.59
C ALA A 17 -11.71 14.00 0.92
N THR A 18 -11.11 13.31 1.90
CA THR A 18 -9.68 13.44 2.17
C THR A 18 -9.01 13.16 0.84
N GLN A 19 -8.40 14.19 0.26
CA GLN A 19 -7.66 14.06 -0.97
C GLN A 19 -6.43 13.24 -0.60
N GLY A 20 -6.52 11.92 -0.78
CA GLY A 20 -5.48 10.99 -0.38
C GLY A 20 -4.12 11.37 -0.94
N LYS A 21 -3.06 10.93 -0.26
CA LYS A 21 -1.68 11.27 -0.63
C LYS A 21 -1.37 10.85 -2.06
N SER A 22 -0.60 11.69 -2.75
CA SER A 22 -0.03 11.36 -4.06
C SER A 22 1.04 10.28 -3.92
N GLU A 23 1.28 9.52 -5.01
CA GLU A 23 2.33 8.48 -5.06
C GLU A 23 3.71 9.05 -4.67
N LYS A 24 4.01 10.28 -5.10
CA LYS A 24 5.25 10.98 -4.75
C LYS A 24 5.37 11.21 -3.23
N GLN A 25 4.29 11.65 -2.58
CA GLN A 25 4.29 11.85 -1.13
C GLN A 25 4.45 10.53 -0.37
N ILE A 26 3.83 9.45 -0.85
CA ILE A 26 3.98 8.11 -0.29
C ILE A 26 5.44 7.63 -0.42
N LEU A 27 6.04 7.82 -1.60
CA LEU A 27 7.43 7.45 -1.85
C LEU A 27 8.41 8.25 -0.99
N ASP A 28 8.22 9.57 -0.88
CA ASP A 28 9.07 10.44 -0.06
C ASP A 28 8.98 10.06 1.43
N GLU A 29 7.79 9.75 1.93
CA GLU A 29 7.59 9.30 3.31
C GLU A 29 8.25 7.94 3.57
N ALA A 30 8.08 6.98 2.65
CA ALA A 30 8.70 5.66 2.76
C ALA A 30 10.23 5.76 2.74
N SER A 31 10.77 6.54 1.80
CA SER A 31 12.21 6.74 1.63
C SER A 31 12.80 7.46 2.84
N THR A 32 12.12 8.49 3.36
CA THR A 32 12.54 9.21 4.56
C THR A 32 12.55 8.31 5.80
N ALA A 33 11.52 7.49 5.97
CA ALA A 33 11.45 6.53 7.07
C ALA A 33 12.58 5.50 6.97
N TYR A 34 12.88 5.02 5.77
CA TYR A 34 13.96 4.07 5.54
C TYR A 34 15.34 4.68 5.79
N VAL A 35 15.63 5.87 5.25
CA VAL A 35 16.89 6.60 5.51
C VAL A 35 17.11 6.82 7.00
N LYS A 36 16.06 7.19 7.76
CA LYS A 36 16.16 7.36 9.22
C LYS A 36 16.46 6.06 9.96
N SER A 37 16.12 4.92 9.39
CA SER A 37 16.40 3.60 9.96
C SER A 37 17.80 3.06 9.60
N MET A 38 18.50 3.69 8.64
CA MET A 38 19.85 3.29 8.24
C MET A 38 20.93 3.80 9.22
N PRO A 39 22.00 3.02 9.44
CA PRO A 39 23.24 3.55 10.00
C PRO A 39 23.83 4.60 9.05
N ALA A 40 24.45 5.65 9.60
CA ALA A 40 24.94 6.83 8.87
C ALA A 40 25.96 6.56 7.72
N ASP A 41 26.48 5.34 7.59
CA ASP A 41 27.48 4.91 6.60
C ASP A 41 26.93 4.04 5.44
N SER A 42 25.61 3.97 5.24
CA SER A 42 25.01 3.13 4.20
C SER A 42 24.83 3.87 2.87
N ASP A 43 25.86 3.84 2.01
CA ASP A 43 25.93 4.54 0.70
C ASP A 43 25.03 3.95 -0.42
N LYS A 44 24.19 2.96 -0.14
CA LYS A 44 23.37 2.28 -1.17
C LYS A 44 21.88 2.34 -0.83
N LEU A 45 21.25 3.45 -1.22
CA LEU A 45 19.78 3.52 -1.28
C LEU A 45 19.31 2.87 -2.59
N ARG A 46 18.80 1.63 -2.52
CA ARG A 46 18.12 0.97 -3.65
C ARG A 46 16.66 0.80 -3.27
N LEU A 47 15.81 1.66 -3.84
CA LEU A 47 14.39 1.68 -3.58
C LEU A 47 13.68 0.84 -4.64
N HIS A 48 13.05 -0.25 -4.22
CA HIS A 48 12.16 -1.04 -5.08
C HIS A 48 10.71 -0.69 -4.75
N THR A 49 9.92 -0.38 -5.78
CA THR A 49 8.53 0.03 -5.63
C THR A 49 7.63 -0.74 -6.58
N MET A 50 6.45 -1.12 -6.11
CA MET A 50 5.41 -1.69 -6.95
C MET A 50 4.05 -1.07 -6.60
N SER A 51 3.29 -0.67 -7.62
CA SER A 51 1.94 -0.11 -7.47
C SER A 51 0.88 -1.15 -7.83
N ILE A 52 -0.15 -1.27 -6.99
CA ILE A 52 -1.35 -2.03 -7.27
C ILE A 52 -2.38 -1.05 -7.89
N PRO A 53 -2.75 -1.21 -9.17
CA PRO A 53 -3.56 -0.21 -9.87
C PRO A 53 -4.97 -0.05 -9.27
N LYS A 54 -5.37 1.20 -9.03
CA LYS A 54 -6.71 1.60 -8.51
C LYS A 54 -7.86 1.47 -9.53
N SER A 55 -7.57 1.59 -10.82
CA SER A 55 -8.60 1.65 -11.87
C SER A 55 -8.19 0.85 -13.11
N GLY A 56 -8.63 -0.40 -13.13
CA GLY A 56 -8.92 -1.16 -14.34
C GLY A 56 -10.37 -1.63 -14.21
N MET A 57 -11.03 -1.93 -15.33
CA MET A 57 -12.41 -2.41 -15.42
C MET A 57 -12.57 -3.78 -14.72
N PHE A 58 -12.46 -3.80 -13.40
CA PHE A 58 -12.56 -4.98 -12.56
C PHE A 58 -13.98 -5.08 -12.00
N GLY A 59 -14.96 -5.05 -12.90
CA GLY A 59 -16.37 -5.21 -12.56
C GLY A 59 -16.75 -6.66 -12.22
N ASP A 60 -15.88 -7.63 -12.55
CA ASP A 60 -16.10 -9.04 -12.32
C ASP A 60 -15.09 -9.63 -11.35
N THR A 61 -15.59 -10.33 -10.32
CA THR A 61 -14.81 -11.03 -9.29
C THR A 61 -13.76 -11.98 -9.88
N LEU A 62 -14.02 -12.53 -11.08
CA LEU A 62 -13.08 -13.38 -11.81
C LEU A 62 -11.91 -12.59 -12.44
N ALA A 63 -12.17 -11.39 -12.98
CA ALA A 63 -11.13 -10.51 -13.48
C ALA A 63 -10.26 -9.98 -12.32
N ILE A 64 -10.85 -9.74 -11.14
CA ILE A 64 -10.14 -9.40 -9.90
C ILE A 64 -9.24 -10.56 -9.47
N SER A 65 -9.72 -11.81 -9.54
CA SER A 65 -8.88 -12.98 -9.19
C SER A 65 -7.72 -13.14 -10.16
N LEU A 66 -7.97 -13.10 -11.47
CA LEU A 66 -6.93 -13.30 -12.50
C LEU A 66 -5.90 -12.17 -12.54
N ALA A 67 -6.33 -10.91 -12.40
CA ALA A 67 -5.42 -9.79 -12.26
C ALA A 67 -4.72 -9.82 -10.90
N GLY A 68 -5.41 -10.23 -9.84
CA GLY A 68 -4.85 -10.43 -8.51
C GLY A 68 -3.74 -11.51 -8.51
N ASP A 69 -3.93 -12.59 -9.26
CA ASP A 69 -2.96 -13.67 -9.40
C ASP A 69 -1.72 -13.24 -10.20
N GLN A 70 -1.91 -12.49 -11.29
CA GLN A 70 -0.79 -11.91 -12.06
C GLN A 70 -0.04 -10.85 -11.26
N ASN A 71 -0.76 -9.98 -10.54
CA ASN A 71 -0.16 -8.98 -9.67
C ASN A 71 0.57 -9.65 -8.50
N ALA A 72 0.02 -10.72 -7.92
CA ALA A 72 0.68 -11.48 -6.86
C ALA A 72 1.93 -12.20 -7.35
N ALA A 73 1.90 -12.80 -8.55
CA ALA A 73 3.06 -13.44 -9.16
C ALA A 73 4.18 -12.43 -9.46
N SER A 74 3.81 -11.25 -9.98
CA SER A 74 4.75 -10.17 -10.26
C SER A 74 5.36 -9.63 -8.96
N LEU A 75 4.54 -9.33 -7.96
CA LEU A 75 4.99 -8.88 -6.64
C LEU A 75 5.89 -9.93 -5.96
N ARG A 76 5.54 -11.21 -6.07
CA ARG A 76 6.38 -12.31 -5.58
C ARG A 76 7.75 -12.31 -6.23
N SER A 77 7.81 -12.18 -7.55
CA SER A 77 9.08 -12.14 -8.29
C SER A 77 9.95 -10.96 -7.87
N GLU A 78 9.36 -9.77 -7.71
CA GLU A 78 10.08 -8.57 -7.29
C GLU A 78 10.60 -8.66 -5.84
N LEU A 79 9.81 -9.22 -4.92
CA LEU A 79 10.25 -9.46 -3.54
C LEU A 79 11.44 -10.44 -3.49
N LEU A 80 11.39 -11.53 -4.25
CA LEU A 80 12.50 -12.48 -4.36
C LEU A 80 13.73 -11.85 -5.00
N ASN A 81 13.54 -11.04 -6.04
CA ASN A 81 14.64 -10.35 -6.71
C ASN A 81 15.31 -9.34 -5.76
N THR A 82 14.53 -8.55 -5.04
CA THR A 82 14.99 -7.60 -4.03
C THR A 82 15.83 -8.31 -2.96
N LYS A 83 15.33 -9.41 -2.41
CA LYS A 83 16.07 -10.25 -1.45
C LYS A 83 17.36 -10.80 -2.06
N ARG A 84 17.32 -11.31 -3.30
CA ARG A 84 18.49 -11.84 -4.01
C ARG A 84 19.56 -10.77 -4.25
N LEU A 85 19.16 -9.52 -4.49
CA LEU A 85 20.07 -8.39 -4.68
C LEU A 85 20.71 -7.91 -3.36
N GLY A 86 20.26 -8.43 -2.21
CA GLY A 86 20.69 -8.00 -0.88
C GLY A 86 20.07 -6.69 -0.43
N ASP A 87 19.01 -6.24 -1.13
CA ASP A 87 18.30 -5.02 -0.78
C ASP A 87 17.37 -5.29 0.40
N VAL A 88 17.22 -4.28 1.26
CA VAL A 88 16.52 -4.39 2.54
C VAL A 88 15.17 -3.69 2.48
N PHE A 89 14.91 -2.85 1.47
CA PHE A 89 13.69 -2.04 1.38
C PHE A 89 12.82 -2.46 0.19
N PHE A 90 11.52 -2.55 0.45
CA PHE A 90 10.51 -2.72 -0.58
C PHE A 90 9.24 -1.91 -0.25
N LEU A 91 8.73 -1.13 -1.20
CA LEU A 91 7.49 -0.36 -1.04
C LEU A 91 6.38 -0.93 -1.93
N ILE A 92 5.24 -1.24 -1.31
CA ILE A 92 3.99 -1.64 -1.97
C ILE A 92 2.99 -0.50 -1.84
N MET A 93 2.63 0.12 -2.96
CA MET A 93 1.56 1.11 -3.02
C MET A 93 0.25 0.40 -3.35
N GLY A 94 -0.57 0.16 -2.34
CA GLY A 94 -1.87 -0.49 -2.46
C GLY A 94 -2.94 0.40 -3.08
N ALA A 95 -3.97 -0.23 -3.64
CA ALA A 95 -5.15 0.44 -4.17
C ALA A 95 -6.06 1.00 -3.07
N GLY A 96 -5.87 0.58 -1.81
CA GLY A 96 -6.74 0.90 -0.68
C GLY A 96 -8.01 0.05 -0.66
N THR A 97 -7.96 -1.16 -1.22
CA THR A 97 -9.12 -2.05 -1.40
C THR A 97 -8.81 -3.47 -0.91
N PRO A 98 -9.82 -4.35 -0.72
CA PRO A 98 -9.57 -5.75 -0.35
C PRO A 98 -8.63 -6.51 -1.31
N VAL A 99 -8.44 -6.02 -2.54
CA VAL A 99 -7.48 -6.57 -3.52
C VAL A 99 -6.06 -6.55 -2.96
N ASP A 100 -5.69 -5.55 -2.16
CA ASP A 100 -4.35 -5.44 -1.59
C ASP A 100 -4.02 -6.63 -0.68
N VAL A 101 -4.99 -7.03 0.16
CA VAL A 101 -4.83 -8.19 1.05
C VAL A 101 -4.65 -9.47 0.23
N ALA A 102 -5.46 -9.67 -0.81
CA ALA A 102 -5.41 -10.87 -1.64
C ALA A 102 -4.09 -10.97 -2.43
N VAL A 103 -3.66 -9.86 -3.04
CA VAL A 103 -2.42 -9.78 -3.84
C VAL A 103 -1.20 -9.97 -2.95
N ILE A 104 -1.09 -9.20 -1.86
CA ILE A 104 0.07 -9.24 -0.97
C ILE A 104 0.12 -10.59 -0.26
N GLY A 105 -1.02 -11.08 0.24
CA GLY A 105 -1.13 -12.37 0.89
C GLY A 105 -0.60 -13.52 0.03
N LYS A 106 -1.10 -13.62 -1.22
CA LYS A 106 -0.62 -14.63 -2.19
C LYS A 106 0.85 -14.42 -2.57
N ALA A 107 1.28 -13.17 -2.71
CA ALA A 107 2.66 -12.87 -3.06
C ALA A 107 3.62 -13.42 -2.00
N VAL A 108 3.42 -13.05 -0.73
CA VAL A 108 4.32 -13.41 0.38
C VAL A 108 4.15 -14.84 0.90
N GLU A 109 3.08 -15.53 0.51
CA GLU A 109 2.78 -16.89 0.97
C GLU A 109 3.92 -17.88 0.69
N GLY A 110 4.36 -18.60 1.72
CA GLY A 110 5.42 -19.60 1.61
C GLY A 110 6.81 -19.04 1.28
N GLN A 111 7.01 -17.72 1.37
CA GLN A 111 8.32 -17.09 1.23
C GLN A 111 9.00 -16.89 2.59
N ASP A 112 10.32 -17.02 2.61
CA ASP A 112 11.16 -16.43 3.66
C ASP A 112 11.65 -15.07 3.15
N LEU A 113 11.11 -13.99 3.71
CA LEU A 113 11.47 -12.60 3.44
C LEU A 113 12.23 -11.97 4.62
N LYS A 114 12.82 -12.79 5.51
CA LYS A 114 13.66 -12.31 6.60
C LYS A 114 14.73 -11.34 6.09
N GLY A 115 14.86 -10.22 6.79
CA GLY A 115 15.78 -9.14 6.45
C GLY A 115 15.19 -8.05 5.55
N LEU A 116 14.00 -8.26 4.97
CA LEU A 116 13.30 -7.21 4.24
C LEU A 116 12.42 -6.36 5.16
N GLN A 117 12.42 -5.06 4.91
CA GLN A 117 11.49 -4.07 5.42
C GLN A 117 10.49 -3.74 4.32
N ILE A 118 9.25 -4.21 4.50
CA ILE A 118 8.16 -4.00 3.56
C ILE A 118 7.30 -2.83 4.05
N TYR A 119 7.30 -1.76 3.27
CA TYR A 119 6.45 -0.60 3.46
C TYR A 119 5.18 -0.81 2.65
N TYR A 120 4.02 -0.73 3.31
CA TYR A 120 2.72 -0.80 2.66
C TYR A 120 2.01 0.53 2.80
N SER A 121 1.59 1.08 1.67
CA SER A 121 0.71 2.24 1.63
C SER A 121 -0.70 1.83 1.22
N GLY A 122 -1.69 2.17 2.05
CA GLY A 122 -3.09 1.82 1.81
C GLY A 122 -4.00 2.50 2.82
N THR A 123 -5.18 1.93 3.06
CA THR A 123 -6.09 2.42 4.12
C THR A 123 -5.97 1.58 5.39
N ASP A 124 -6.38 2.15 6.53
CA ASP A 124 -6.34 1.44 7.81
C ASP A 124 -7.22 0.19 7.82
N ALA A 125 -8.24 0.11 6.94
CA ALA A 125 -9.10 -1.06 6.82
C ALA A 125 -8.37 -2.34 6.37
N GLN A 126 -7.30 -2.21 5.58
CA GLN A 126 -6.52 -3.37 5.11
C GLN A 126 -5.25 -3.62 5.92
N LYS A 127 -4.77 -2.62 6.67
CA LYS A 127 -3.48 -2.59 7.36
C LYS A 127 -3.18 -3.85 8.17
N ASP A 128 -4.09 -4.27 9.07
CA ASP A 128 -3.78 -5.37 9.99
C ASP A 128 -3.73 -6.73 9.29
N GLN A 129 -4.54 -6.92 8.24
CA GLN A 129 -4.51 -8.13 7.43
C GLN A 129 -3.24 -8.22 6.57
N VAL A 130 -2.83 -7.09 5.98
CA VAL A 130 -1.56 -7.00 5.23
C VAL A 130 -0.37 -7.22 6.17
N ARG A 131 -0.39 -6.61 7.36
CA ARG A 131 0.64 -6.83 8.39
C ARG A 131 0.78 -8.32 8.71
N ALA A 132 -0.33 -8.98 9.04
CA ALA A 132 -0.32 -10.40 9.41
C ALA A 132 0.25 -11.28 8.28
N ALA A 133 -0.09 -10.99 7.03
CA ALA A 133 0.47 -11.71 5.88
C ALA A 133 1.99 -11.49 5.73
N VAL A 134 2.43 -10.24 5.82
CA VAL A 134 3.84 -9.86 5.69
C VAL A 134 4.69 -10.45 6.82
N GLU A 135 4.26 -10.32 8.07
CA GLU A 135 5.02 -10.82 9.22
C GLU A 135 5.10 -12.35 9.24
N LYS A 136 4.11 -13.06 8.69
CA LYS A 136 4.16 -14.52 8.50
C LYS A 136 5.32 -14.96 7.60
N SER A 137 5.78 -14.09 6.69
CA SER A 137 6.96 -14.31 5.85
C SER A 137 8.28 -13.90 6.51
N GLN A 138 8.25 -13.50 7.80
CA GLN A 138 9.39 -12.99 8.58
C GLN A 138 9.97 -11.64 8.12
N ALA A 139 9.29 -10.94 7.21
CA ALA A 139 9.61 -9.55 6.87
C ALA A 139 9.13 -8.59 7.98
N GLN A 140 9.78 -7.43 8.08
CA GLN A 140 9.33 -6.32 8.92
C GLN A 140 8.26 -5.52 8.18
N PHE A 141 7.20 -5.14 8.88
CA PHE A 141 6.08 -4.41 8.30
C PHE A 141 6.07 -2.94 8.76
N HIS A 142 5.98 -2.03 7.79
CA HIS A 142 5.79 -0.60 8.01
C HIS A 142 4.56 -0.12 7.25
N TYR A 143 3.74 0.70 7.91
CA TYR A 143 2.51 1.22 7.32
C TYR A 143 2.62 2.71 7.04
N ILE A 144 2.17 3.12 5.86
CA ILE A 144 2.05 4.51 5.42
C ILE A 144 0.58 4.77 5.10
N ASN A 145 -0.05 5.66 5.86
CA ASN A 145 -1.44 6.02 5.57
C ASN A 145 -1.49 6.78 4.23
N ALA A 146 -2.30 6.27 3.28
CA ALA A 146 -2.51 6.86 1.96
C ALA A 146 -3.67 7.88 1.92
N GLN A 147 -4.38 8.09 3.04
CA GLN A 147 -5.48 9.03 3.20
C GLN A 147 -5.03 10.42 3.69
#